data_AF-A0A7Y2BEK8-F1
#
_entry.id   AF-A0A7Y2BEK8-F1
#
_cell.length_a   1.000
_cell.length_b   1.000
_cell.length_c   1.000
_cell.angle_alpha   90.00
_cell.angle_beta   90.00
_cell.angle_gamma   90.00
#
_symmetry.space_group_name_H-M   'P 1'
#
loop_
_entity.id
_entity.type
_entity.pdbx_description
1 polymer ?
#
loop_
_entity_poly.entity_id
_entity_poly.type
_entity_poly.pdbx_seq_one_letter_code
_entity_poly.pdbx_strand_id
1 'polypeptide(L)'
;MKQLSFLLILFTLGFCKPDKLVEATSINEENVSKIWRLTEINFNEKFYVESEPIDKRRIQGEINTGHILSLFSDGTATKLLGNDMEFMEWALTNANNLILKYQDYADTFQISKMEKIKGFPFMTLNIDSVGEYTFHQEHEMLKDVKTDPYHHSSNKWRITPDKFETKKELDQLMNNFLTHYKYLLSSASERPNSKIRLKHSLGILKIFDGGLGLKEED
;
A
#
# COMPACT_ATOMS: atom_id res chain seq x y z
N MET A 1 -68.54 29.66 14.97
CA MET A 1 -67.59 29.50 16.10
C MET A 1 -67.42 28.01 16.36
N LYS A 2 -66.16 27.54 16.51
CA LYS A 2 -65.62 26.15 16.63
C LYS A 2 -64.80 25.77 15.39
N GLN A 3 -63.56 26.28 15.33
CA GLN A 3 -62.31 25.69 15.83
C GLN A 3 -61.72 24.65 14.86
N LEU A 4 -60.69 25.14 14.15
CA LEU A 4 -59.62 24.41 13.47
C LEU A 4 -59.06 23.30 14.38
N SER A 5 -58.97 22.09 13.86
CA SER A 5 -57.99 21.09 14.31
C SER A 5 -57.05 20.81 13.15
N PHE A 6 -55.96 21.57 13.10
CA PHE A 6 -54.79 21.33 12.27
C PHE A 6 -54.02 20.17 12.93
N LEU A 7 -54.10 18.98 12.35
CA LEU A 7 -53.29 17.84 12.77
C LEU A 7 -51.88 18.01 12.18
N LEU A 8 -51.02 18.74 12.89
CA LEU A 8 -49.61 18.88 12.56
C LEU A 8 -48.89 17.59 12.99
N ILE A 9 -48.79 16.61 12.09
CA ILE A 9 -47.93 15.44 12.29
C ILE A 9 -46.48 15.92 12.15
N LEU A 10 -45.84 16.24 13.27
CA LEU A 10 -44.39 16.35 13.36
C LEU A 10 -43.79 14.96 13.12
N PHE A 11 -43.38 14.70 11.88
CA PHE A 11 -42.36 13.68 11.61
C PHE A 11 -41.05 14.18 12.22
N THR A 12 -40.76 13.78 13.46
CA THR A 12 -39.41 13.82 14.00
C THR A 12 -38.60 12.79 13.23
N LEU A 13 -38.08 13.19 12.07
CA LEU A 13 -36.93 12.52 11.46
C LEU A 13 -35.80 12.66 12.48
N GLY A 14 -35.66 11.63 13.32
CA GLY A 14 -34.43 11.39 14.03
C GLY A 14 -33.33 11.36 12.99
N PHE A 15 -32.48 12.39 13.01
CA PHE A 15 -31.17 12.33 12.38
C PHE A 15 -30.40 11.20 13.07
N CYS A 16 -30.66 9.97 12.64
CA CYS A 16 -29.75 8.87 12.85
C CYS A 16 -28.47 9.30 12.11
N LYS A 17 -27.42 9.62 12.88
CA LYS A 17 -26.10 9.80 12.31
C LYS A 17 -25.85 8.57 11.43
N PRO A 18 -25.46 8.73 10.14
CA PRO A 18 -25.12 7.56 9.35
C PRO A 18 -23.96 6.87 10.07
N ASP A 19 -24.25 5.73 10.68
CA ASP A 19 -23.24 4.83 11.20
C ASP A 19 -22.24 4.59 10.06
N LYS A 20 -20.95 4.60 10.40
CA LYS A 20 -19.90 4.30 9.42
C LYS A 20 -20.27 2.95 8.78
N LEU A 21 -20.57 2.95 7.49
CA LEU A 21 -20.75 1.73 6.70
C LEU A 21 -19.41 0.99 6.70
N VAL A 22 -19.31 0.03 7.62
CA VAL A 22 -18.19 -0.90 7.76
C VAL A 22 -18.72 -2.28 7.41
N GLU A 23 -18.14 -2.88 6.38
CA GLU A 23 -18.53 -4.20 5.89
C GLU A 23 -17.37 -5.17 6.06
N ALA A 24 -17.56 -6.22 6.87
CA ALA A 24 -16.56 -7.27 7.01
C ALA A 24 -16.35 -7.99 5.67
N THR A 25 -15.09 -8.29 5.35
CA THR A 25 -14.68 -8.99 4.13
C THR A 25 -13.95 -10.29 4.53
N SER A 26 -14.17 -11.37 3.79
CA SER A 26 -13.50 -12.64 4.07
C SER A 26 -11.99 -12.54 3.85
N ILE A 27 -11.21 -13.15 4.73
CA ILE A 27 -9.76 -13.26 4.57
C ILE A 27 -9.48 -14.46 3.66
N ASN A 28 -8.99 -14.18 2.45
CA ASN A 28 -8.60 -15.17 1.45
C ASN A 28 -7.53 -14.57 0.52
N GLU A 29 -6.87 -15.39 -0.29
CA GLU A 29 -5.77 -14.93 -1.16
C GLU A 29 -6.21 -13.84 -2.15
N GLU A 30 -7.42 -13.94 -2.72
CA GLU A 30 -7.96 -12.95 -3.65
C GLU A 30 -8.08 -11.56 -3.02
N ASN A 31 -8.62 -11.49 -1.80
CA ASN A 31 -8.82 -10.23 -1.10
C ASN A 31 -7.51 -9.68 -0.53
N VAL A 32 -6.56 -10.55 -0.16
CA VAL A 32 -5.24 -10.16 0.37
C VAL A 32 -4.30 -9.71 -0.75
N SER A 33 -4.43 -10.27 -1.94
CA SER A 33 -3.53 -10.01 -3.06
C SER A 33 -3.81 -8.66 -3.73
N LYS A 34 -3.27 -7.59 -3.16
CA LYS A 34 -3.46 -6.19 -3.57
C LYS A 34 -2.20 -5.37 -3.28
N ILE A 35 -2.23 -4.11 -3.67
CA ILE A 35 -1.21 -3.12 -3.30
C ILE A 35 -1.76 -2.30 -2.14
N TRP A 36 -1.15 -2.47 -0.98
CA TRP A 36 -1.58 -1.95 0.32
C TRP A 36 -0.69 -0.79 0.75
N ARG A 37 -1.26 0.34 1.17
CA ARG A 37 -0.52 1.45 1.77
C ARG A 37 -0.80 1.51 3.27
N LEU A 38 0.25 1.62 4.07
CA LEU A 38 0.13 1.81 5.51
C LEU A 38 -0.52 3.18 5.82
N THR A 39 -1.50 3.18 6.72
CA THR A 39 -2.25 4.38 7.12
C THR A 39 -2.21 4.67 8.61
N GLU A 40 -2.11 3.62 9.41
CA GLU A 40 -2.22 3.73 10.87
C GLU A 40 -1.36 2.66 11.52
N ILE A 41 -0.75 3.02 12.64
CA ILE A 41 -0.02 2.11 13.52
C ILE A 41 -0.52 2.35 14.94
N ASN A 42 -1.09 1.31 15.55
CA ASN A 42 -1.60 1.31 16.91
C ASN A 42 -0.75 0.39 17.77
N PHE A 43 0.22 0.97 18.49
CA PHE A 43 1.13 0.21 19.35
C PHE A 43 0.43 -0.32 20.60
N ASN A 44 0.78 -1.54 20.99
CA ASN A 44 0.32 -2.15 22.23
C ASN A 44 0.88 -1.40 23.45
N GLU A 45 0.08 -1.25 24.51
CA GLU A 45 0.52 -0.58 25.75
C GLU A 45 1.81 -1.19 26.34
N LYS A 46 1.99 -2.51 26.20
CA LYS A 46 3.20 -3.22 26.64
C LYS A 46 4.46 -2.79 25.90
N PHE A 47 4.35 -2.43 24.62
CA PHE A 47 5.48 -1.95 23.83
C PHE A 47 6.05 -0.64 24.41
N TYR A 48 5.18 0.25 24.90
CA TYR A 48 5.58 1.52 25.51
C TYR A 48 6.31 1.37 26.86
N VAL A 49 6.16 0.23 27.54
CA VAL A 49 6.80 -0.04 28.83
C VAL A 49 8.22 -0.58 28.64
N GLU A 50 8.48 -1.31 27.56
CA GLU A 50 9.78 -1.94 27.27
C GLU A 50 10.70 -1.08 26.38
N SER A 51 10.16 -0.08 25.66
CA SER A 51 10.92 0.81 24.78
C SER A 51 10.89 2.26 25.27
N GLU A 52 11.89 3.08 24.89
CA GLU A 52 11.77 4.54 25.05
C GLU A 52 10.47 5.03 24.40
N PRO A 53 9.76 6.02 24.99
CA PRO A 53 8.46 6.45 24.49
C PRO A 53 8.55 6.77 23.00
N ILE A 54 7.85 5.99 22.17
CA ILE A 54 7.90 6.18 20.71
C ILE A 54 7.40 7.58 20.40
N ASP A 55 8.25 8.38 19.76
CA ASP A 55 7.86 9.69 19.27
C ASP A 55 6.78 9.52 18.19
N LYS A 56 5.57 10.03 18.46
CA LYS A 56 4.46 10.09 17.50
C LYS A 56 4.87 10.74 16.17
N ARG A 57 5.87 11.63 16.18
CA ARG A 57 6.43 12.22 14.95
C ARG A 57 7.18 11.19 14.10
N ARG A 58 7.88 10.23 14.71
CA ARG A 58 8.55 9.13 14.00
C ARG A 58 7.54 8.23 13.32
N ILE A 59 6.49 7.85 14.03
CA ILE A 59 5.36 7.05 13.51
C ILE A 59 4.69 7.76 12.33
N GLN A 60 4.36 9.05 12.52
CA GLN A 60 3.78 9.85 11.45
C GLN A 60 4.77 10.00 10.28
N GLY A 61 6.06 10.07 10.56
CA GLY A 61 7.14 10.04 9.57
C GLY A 61 7.06 8.78 8.71
N GLU A 62 7.02 7.60 9.33
CA GLU A 62 6.88 6.31 8.63
C GLU A 62 5.62 6.27 7.76
N ILE A 63 4.45 6.61 8.31
CA ILE A 63 3.19 6.71 7.53
C ILE A 63 3.35 7.70 6.37
N ASN A 64 3.98 8.86 6.60
CA ASN A 64 4.19 9.89 5.59
C ASN A 64 5.23 9.52 4.53
N THR A 65 6.22 8.69 4.83
CA THR A 65 7.14 8.16 3.80
C THR A 65 6.37 7.33 2.78
N GLY A 66 5.26 6.71 3.22
CA GLY A 66 4.30 6.03 2.37
C GLY A 66 4.69 4.59 2.15
N HIS A 67 4.74 3.80 3.23
CA HIS A 67 5.04 2.38 3.16
C HIS A 67 3.99 1.67 2.29
N ILE A 68 4.46 0.91 1.31
CA ILE A 68 3.60 0.09 0.44
C ILE A 68 4.01 -1.37 0.59
N LEU A 69 3.04 -2.23 0.83
CA LEU A 69 3.17 -3.68 0.78
C LEU A 69 2.36 -4.18 -0.41
N SER A 70 3.02 -4.83 -1.37
CA SER A 70 2.35 -5.40 -2.55
C SER A 70 2.40 -6.92 -2.44
N LEU A 71 1.23 -7.56 -2.44
CA LEU A 71 1.09 -9.02 -2.34
C LEU A 71 0.53 -9.52 -3.67
N PHE A 72 1.37 -10.15 -4.51
CA PHE A 72 1.00 -10.56 -5.86
C PHE A 72 0.39 -11.94 -5.91
N SER A 73 -0.56 -12.17 -6.82
CA SER A 73 -1.28 -13.44 -6.91
C SER A 73 -0.40 -14.62 -7.34
N ASP A 74 0.83 -14.36 -7.76
CA ASP A 74 1.84 -15.39 -8.06
C ASP A 74 2.68 -15.79 -6.85
N GLY A 75 2.34 -15.29 -5.65
CA GLY A 75 3.04 -15.56 -4.40
C GLY A 75 4.28 -14.70 -4.18
N THR A 76 4.61 -13.77 -5.09
CA THR A 76 5.67 -12.79 -4.86
C THR A 76 5.14 -11.58 -4.09
N ALA A 77 6.00 -10.92 -3.34
CA ALA A 77 5.68 -9.72 -2.60
C ALA A 77 6.80 -8.70 -2.66
N THR A 78 6.42 -7.43 -2.54
CA THR A 78 7.38 -6.32 -2.42
C THR A 78 6.99 -5.40 -1.27
N LYS A 79 8.00 -4.91 -0.54
CA LYS A 79 7.84 -3.88 0.49
C LYS A 79 8.61 -2.65 0.02
N LEU A 80 7.94 -1.51 -0.06
CA LEU A 80 8.54 -0.24 -0.46
C LEU A 80 8.51 0.73 0.72
N LEU A 81 9.70 1.17 1.13
CA LEU A 81 9.95 2.12 2.20
C LEU A 81 10.69 3.33 1.64
N GLY A 82 9.98 4.41 1.36
CA GLY A 82 10.57 5.56 0.65
C GLY A 82 11.03 5.16 -0.76
N ASN A 83 12.35 5.08 -0.98
CA ASN A 83 12.94 4.62 -2.24
C ASN A 83 13.46 3.17 -2.17
N ASP A 84 13.60 2.63 -0.96
CA ASP A 84 14.12 1.29 -0.73
C ASP A 84 13.03 0.26 -0.98
N MET A 85 13.37 -0.79 -1.73
CA MET A 85 12.44 -1.87 -2.03
C MET A 85 13.05 -3.21 -1.66
N GLU A 86 12.28 -3.98 -0.90
CA GLU A 86 12.62 -5.35 -0.54
C GLU A 86 11.72 -6.31 -1.30
N PHE A 87 12.27 -7.47 -1.66
CA PHE A 87 11.58 -8.54 -2.36
C PHE A 87 11.43 -9.75 -1.43
N MET A 88 10.25 -10.36 -1.45
CA MET A 88 9.93 -11.52 -0.62
C MET A 88 8.92 -12.41 -1.34
N GLU A 89 8.69 -13.59 -0.79
CA GLU A 89 7.54 -14.44 -1.12
C GLU A 89 6.48 -14.24 -0.04
N TRP A 90 5.21 -14.48 -0.37
CA TRP A 90 4.14 -14.49 0.63
C TRP A 90 3.22 -15.69 0.48
N ALA A 91 2.59 -16.06 1.59
CA ALA A 91 1.55 -17.08 1.62
C ALA A 91 0.53 -16.76 2.70
N LEU A 92 -0.72 -17.17 2.49
CA LEU A 92 -1.77 -17.14 3.50
C LEU A 92 -1.93 -18.56 4.08
N THR A 93 -1.77 -18.71 5.38
CA THR A 93 -1.91 -19.98 6.09
C THR A 93 -3.01 -19.89 7.15
N ASN A 94 -3.63 -21.02 7.49
CA ASN A 94 -4.63 -21.12 8.57
C ASN A 94 -5.74 -20.05 8.49
N ALA A 95 -6.16 -19.72 7.27
CA ALA A 95 -7.11 -18.65 6.89
C ALA A 95 -6.69 -17.21 7.20
N ASN A 96 -5.92 -16.93 8.25
CA ASN A 96 -5.66 -15.56 8.72
C ASN A 96 -4.18 -15.22 8.95
N ASN A 97 -3.24 -16.14 8.72
CA ASN A 97 -1.81 -15.88 8.96
C ASN A 97 -1.10 -15.56 7.65
N LEU A 98 -0.64 -14.31 7.51
CA LEU A 98 0.20 -13.86 6.42
C LEU A 98 1.66 -14.17 6.74
N ILE A 99 2.30 -15.01 5.93
CA ILE A 99 3.74 -15.28 6.03
C ILE A 99 4.44 -14.44 4.97
N LEU A 100 5.44 -13.66 5.37
CA LEU A 100 6.37 -12.97 4.46
C LEU A 100 7.74 -13.63 4.58
N LYS A 101 8.20 -14.26 3.52
CA LYS A 101 9.45 -15.01 3.47
C LYS A 101 10.51 -14.22 2.71
N TYR A 102 11.51 -13.76 3.46
CA TYR A 102 12.70 -13.10 2.96
C TYR A 102 13.77 -14.14 2.60
N GLN A 103 14.92 -13.67 2.11
CA GLN A 103 16.03 -14.54 1.75
C GLN A 103 16.54 -15.36 2.93
N ASP A 104 16.67 -14.74 4.11
CA ASP A 104 17.34 -15.35 5.27
C ASP A 104 16.39 -15.66 6.45
N TYR A 105 15.16 -15.16 6.41
CA TYR A 105 14.19 -15.33 7.49
C TYR A 105 12.75 -15.24 6.99
N ALA A 106 11.78 -15.56 7.83
CA ALA A 106 10.36 -15.37 7.54
C ALA A 106 9.66 -14.74 8.74
N ASP A 107 8.81 -13.76 8.45
CA ASP A 107 7.90 -13.16 9.41
C ASP A 107 6.51 -13.76 9.25
N THR A 108 5.78 -13.91 10.36
CA THR A 108 4.38 -14.31 10.36
C THR A 108 3.55 -13.24 11.05
N PHE A 109 2.52 -12.77 10.35
CA PHE A 109 1.60 -11.74 10.82
C PHE A 109 0.19 -12.30 10.86
N GLN A 110 -0.57 -11.96 11.90
CA GLN A 110 -1.98 -12.31 11.95
C GLN A 110 -2.79 -11.19 11.29
N ILE A 111 -3.59 -11.51 10.28
CA ILE A 111 -4.59 -10.59 9.73
C ILE A 111 -5.75 -10.55 10.74
N SER A 112 -5.83 -9.48 11.54
CA SER A 112 -6.86 -9.35 12.58
C SER A 112 -8.19 -8.88 12.01
N LYS A 113 -8.16 -8.08 10.93
CA LYS A 113 -9.37 -7.52 10.30
C LYS A 113 -9.16 -7.36 8.79
N MET A 114 -10.21 -7.67 8.03
CA MET A 114 -10.39 -7.24 6.64
C MET A 114 -11.80 -6.69 6.47
N GLU A 115 -11.90 -5.44 6.04
CA GLU A 115 -13.16 -4.71 6.00
C GLU A 115 -13.18 -3.67 4.89
N LYS A 116 -14.37 -3.24 4.49
CA LYS A 116 -14.56 -2.07 3.64
C LYS A 116 -15.12 -0.94 4.46
N ILE A 117 -14.41 0.19 4.49
CA ILE A 117 -14.86 1.42 5.14
C ILE A 117 -15.27 2.38 4.03
N LYS A 118 -16.57 2.71 3.95
CA LYS A 118 -17.13 3.53 2.85
C LYS A 118 -16.79 2.97 1.45
N GLY A 119 -16.78 1.63 1.33
CA GLY A 119 -16.47 0.93 0.09
C GLY A 119 -14.98 0.74 -0.23
N PHE A 120 -14.07 1.33 0.55
CA PHE A 120 -12.63 1.17 0.37
C PHE A 120 -12.10 0.01 1.23
N PRO A 121 -11.36 -0.95 0.66
CA PRO A 121 -10.82 -2.08 1.44
C PRO A 121 -9.68 -1.69 2.37
N PHE A 122 -9.68 -2.28 3.56
CA PHE A 122 -8.67 -2.17 4.59
C PHE A 122 -8.26 -3.55 5.09
N MET A 123 -6.98 -3.68 5.43
CA MET A 123 -6.38 -4.86 6.05
C MET A 123 -5.64 -4.43 7.31
N THR A 124 -5.92 -5.07 8.44
CA THR A 124 -5.18 -4.84 9.70
C THR A 124 -4.33 -6.07 10.00
N LEU A 125 -3.03 -5.85 10.16
CA LEU A 125 -2.07 -6.85 10.62
C LEU A 125 -1.79 -6.63 12.10
N ASN A 126 -1.84 -7.70 12.89
CA ASN A 126 -1.37 -7.71 14.27
C ASN A 126 0.03 -8.31 14.31
N ILE A 127 0.96 -7.55 14.87
CA ILE A 127 2.33 -7.97 15.15
C ILE A 127 2.44 -8.16 16.66
N ASP A 128 2.64 -9.41 17.07
CA ASP A 128 2.81 -9.75 18.48
C ASP A 128 3.87 -8.86 19.13
N SER A 129 3.61 -8.42 20.36
CA SER A 129 4.42 -7.47 21.14
C SER A 129 4.50 -6.03 20.61
N VAL A 130 4.22 -5.76 19.34
CA VAL A 130 4.33 -4.41 18.75
C VAL A 130 2.97 -3.70 18.69
N GLY A 131 1.99 -4.26 17.99
CA GLY A 131 0.70 -3.61 17.79
C GLY A 131 0.02 -3.91 16.46
N GLU A 132 -1.02 -3.13 16.14
CA GLU A 132 -1.79 -3.23 14.91
C GLU A 132 -1.29 -2.26 13.85
N TYR A 133 -1.18 -2.74 12.61
CA TYR A 133 -0.81 -1.97 11.42
C TYR A 133 -1.97 -2.02 10.45
N THR A 134 -2.57 -0.87 10.16
CA THR A 134 -3.73 -0.78 9.26
C THR A 134 -3.31 -0.25 7.90
N PHE A 135 -3.64 -1.01 6.87
CA PHE A 135 -3.39 -0.69 5.48
C PHE A 135 -4.69 -0.42 4.75
N HIS A 136 -4.71 0.55 3.84
CA HIS A 136 -5.77 0.71 2.84
C HIS A 136 -5.30 0.17 1.50
N GLN A 137 -6.23 -0.31 0.69
CA GLN A 137 -5.91 -0.68 -0.69
C GLN A 137 -5.60 0.57 -1.52
N GLU A 138 -4.34 0.74 -1.90
CA GLU A 138 -3.91 1.82 -2.79
C GLU A 138 -4.33 1.53 -4.24
N HIS A 139 -4.08 0.30 -4.70
CA HIS A 139 -4.36 -0.12 -6.08
C HIS A 139 -4.77 -1.60 -6.16
N GLU A 140 -5.58 -1.93 -7.16
CA GLU A 140 -5.64 -3.29 -7.69
C GLU A 140 -4.34 -3.57 -8.48
N MET A 141 -3.96 -4.85 -8.52
CA MET A 141 -2.87 -5.31 -9.37
C MET A 141 -3.25 -5.21 -10.84
N LEU A 142 -2.24 -5.09 -11.70
CA LEU A 142 -2.43 -5.25 -13.14
C LEU A 142 -2.80 -6.70 -13.48
N LYS A 143 -3.45 -6.89 -14.63
CA LYS A 143 -3.79 -8.23 -15.12
C LYS A 143 -2.55 -9.09 -15.33
N ASP A 144 -1.48 -8.48 -15.87
CA ASP A 144 -0.16 -9.08 -15.91
C ASP A 144 0.69 -8.51 -14.76
N VAL A 145 0.76 -9.28 -13.67
CA VAL A 145 1.50 -8.93 -12.45
C VAL A 145 2.97 -8.60 -12.72
N LYS A 146 3.60 -9.20 -13.73
CA LYS A 146 5.02 -8.97 -14.06
C LYS A 146 5.28 -7.62 -14.70
N THR A 147 4.22 -6.99 -15.20
CA THR A 147 4.25 -5.62 -15.72
C THR A 147 3.76 -4.60 -14.70
N ASP A 148 3.40 -5.04 -13.49
CA ASP A 148 2.99 -4.13 -12.44
C ASP A 148 4.19 -3.27 -11.99
N PRO A 149 4.04 -1.95 -11.86
CA PRO A 149 5.11 -1.05 -11.41
C PRO A 149 5.62 -1.34 -10.00
N TYR A 150 4.88 -2.09 -9.18
CA TYR A 150 5.31 -2.47 -7.84
C TYR A 150 5.92 -3.87 -7.78
N HIS A 151 5.89 -4.63 -8.87
CA HIS A 151 6.42 -5.98 -8.93
C HIS A 151 7.95 -5.99 -9.00
N HIS A 152 8.58 -7.01 -8.43
CA HIS A 152 10.04 -7.08 -8.33
C HIS A 152 10.74 -7.09 -9.70
N SER A 153 10.15 -7.72 -10.72
CA SER A 153 10.69 -7.73 -12.09
C SER A 153 10.79 -6.34 -12.72
N SER A 154 9.90 -5.42 -12.33
CA SER A 154 9.83 -4.04 -12.81
C SER A 154 10.77 -3.11 -12.05
N ASN A 155 11.22 -3.49 -10.85
CA ASN A 155 11.98 -2.64 -9.94
C ASN A 155 13.45 -3.01 -9.82
N LYS A 156 13.99 -3.80 -10.75
CA LYS A 156 15.42 -4.18 -10.75
C LYS A 156 16.37 -2.98 -10.81
N TRP A 157 15.90 -1.82 -11.25
CA TRP A 157 16.68 -0.57 -11.27
C TRP A 157 16.99 -0.01 -9.87
N ARG A 158 16.30 -0.49 -8.82
CA ARG A 158 16.55 -0.10 -7.42
C ARG A 158 17.65 -0.92 -6.75
N ILE A 159 18.07 -2.02 -7.37
CA ILE A 159 19.09 -2.89 -6.80
C ILE A 159 20.42 -2.17 -6.92
N THR A 160 21.00 -1.81 -5.78
CA THR A 160 22.34 -1.20 -5.75
C THR A 160 23.38 -2.27 -6.07
N PRO A 161 24.28 -2.05 -7.04
CA PRO A 161 25.32 -3.00 -7.38
C PRO A 161 26.43 -3.01 -6.31
N ASP A 162 26.95 -4.19 -5.99
CA ASP A 162 28.04 -4.35 -4.99
C ASP A 162 29.40 -3.84 -5.49
N LYS A 163 29.52 -3.59 -6.79
CA LYS A 163 30.77 -3.23 -7.47
C LYS A 163 30.49 -2.18 -8.55
N PHE A 164 31.55 -1.50 -8.99
CA PHE A 164 31.48 -0.62 -10.15
C PHE A 164 30.92 -1.36 -11.36
N GLU A 165 29.89 -0.77 -11.96
CA GLU A 165 29.20 -1.33 -13.11
C GLU A 165 30.04 -1.17 -14.38
N THR A 166 30.05 -2.21 -15.19
CA THR A 166 30.51 -2.14 -16.58
C THR A 166 29.51 -1.36 -17.44
N LYS A 167 29.95 -0.89 -18.61
CA LYS A 167 29.06 -0.24 -19.58
C LYS A 167 27.79 -1.07 -19.87
N LYS A 168 27.92 -2.39 -20.00
CA LYS A 168 26.79 -3.29 -20.27
C LYS A 168 25.81 -3.35 -19.10
N GLU A 169 26.31 -3.32 -17.87
CA GLU A 169 25.47 -3.30 -16.66
C GLU A 169 24.75 -1.96 -16.51
N LEU A 170 25.42 -0.85 -16.82
CA LEU A 170 24.79 0.48 -16.88
C LEU A 170 23.69 0.55 -17.95
N ASP A 171 23.94 0.04 -19.16
CA ASP A 171 22.93 -0.03 -20.22
C ASP A 171 21.71 -0.86 -19.76
N GLN A 172 21.95 -1.97 -19.04
CA GLN A 172 20.88 -2.79 -18.48
C GLN A 172 20.11 -2.08 -17.36
N LEU A 173 20.80 -1.36 -16.46
CA LEU A 173 20.19 -0.57 -15.41
C LEU A 173 19.26 0.50 -16.00
N MET A 174 19.75 1.22 -17.02
CA MET A 174 18.97 2.21 -17.76
C MET A 174 17.73 1.59 -18.40
N ASN A 175 17.88 0.44 -19.05
CA ASN A 175 16.74 -0.28 -19.64
C ASN A 175 15.71 -0.71 -18.59
N ASN A 176 16.15 -1.17 -17.42
CA ASN A 176 15.27 -1.52 -16.31
C ASN A 176 14.50 -0.28 -15.80
N PHE A 177 15.19 0.86 -15.68
CA PHE A 177 14.60 2.13 -15.26
C PHE A 177 13.54 2.63 -16.26
N LEU A 178 13.86 2.63 -17.56
CA LEU A 178 12.90 3.00 -18.61
C LEU A 178 11.72 2.05 -18.68
N THR A 179 11.95 0.76 -18.45
CA THR A 179 10.90 -0.27 -18.38
C THR A 179 9.95 -0.02 -17.21
N HIS A 180 10.48 0.33 -16.03
CA HIS A 180 9.67 0.73 -14.88
C HIS A 180 8.76 1.91 -15.21
N TYR A 181 9.31 2.95 -15.83
CA TYR A 181 8.54 4.12 -16.24
C TYR A 181 7.47 3.79 -17.27
N LYS A 182 7.79 2.95 -18.26
CA LYS A 182 6.83 2.43 -19.23
C LYS A 182 5.66 1.75 -18.51
N TYR A 183 5.96 0.87 -17.57
CA TYR A 183 4.94 0.15 -16.79
C TYR A 183 4.13 1.08 -15.88
N LEU A 184 4.78 2.05 -15.26
CA LEU A 184 4.10 3.05 -14.44
C LEU A 184 3.09 3.85 -15.25
N LEU A 185 3.48 4.29 -16.45
CA LEU A 185 2.62 5.01 -17.37
C LEU A 185 1.50 4.11 -17.93
N SER A 186 1.82 2.89 -18.34
CA SER A 186 0.81 1.96 -18.86
C SER A 186 -0.17 1.51 -17.79
N SER A 187 0.23 1.43 -16.53
CA SER A 187 -0.67 1.05 -15.44
C SER A 187 -1.86 2.00 -15.29
N ALA A 188 -1.72 3.25 -15.74
CA ALA A 188 -2.80 4.24 -15.69
C ALA A 188 -3.95 3.94 -16.66
N SER A 189 -3.72 3.15 -17.73
CA SER A 189 -4.80 2.73 -18.64
C SER A 189 -5.63 1.59 -18.07
N GLU A 190 -5.05 0.79 -17.15
CA GLU A 190 -5.73 -0.35 -16.52
C GLU A 190 -6.34 0.00 -15.16
N ARG A 191 -5.74 0.92 -14.41
CA ARG A 191 -6.22 1.34 -13.08
C ARG A 191 -7.12 2.58 -13.21
N PRO A 192 -8.46 2.45 -13.17
CA PRO A 192 -9.37 3.59 -13.31
C PRO A 192 -9.11 4.62 -12.22
N ASN A 193 -9.08 5.90 -12.59
CA ASN A 193 -8.82 7.04 -11.69
C ASN A 193 -7.44 7.05 -10.99
N SER A 194 -6.48 6.24 -11.45
CA SER A 194 -5.12 6.32 -10.92
C SER A 194 -4.41 7.58 -11.43
N LYS A 195 -4.15 8.52 -10.51
CA LYS A 195 -3.16 9.57 -10.78
C LYS A 195 -1.79 8.92 -10.65
N ILE A 196 -0.98 8.97 -11.71
CA ILE A 196 0.40 8.51 -11.65
C ILE A 196 1.14 9.38 -10.63
N ARG A 197 1.69 8.74 -9.60
CA ARG A 197 2.52 9.38 -8.57
C ARG A 197 3.96 8.94 -8.74
N LEU A 198 4.86 9.90 -8.92
CA LEU A 198 6.29 9.64 -9.08
C LEU A 198 7.07 9.71 -7.76
N LYS A 199 6.38 9.86 -6.62
CA LYS A 199 7.00 10.05 -5.30
C LYS A 199 8.08 9.01 -4.98
N HIS A 200 7.87 7.77 -5.41
CA HIS A 200 8.77 6.66 -5.16
C HIS A 200 9.67 6.32 -6.35
N SER A 201 9.51 6.99 -7.50
CA SER A 201 10.23 6.70 -8.74
C SER A 201 11.16 7.84 -9.13
N LEU A 202 11.59 8.65 -8.15
CA LEU A 202 12.46 9.80 -8.40
C LEU A 202 13.80 9.32 -9.00
N GLY A 203 14.13 9.83 -10.17
CA GLY A 203 15.36 9.47 -10.88
C GLY A 203 15.70 10.50 -11.94
N ILE A 204 16.41 10.08 -12.98
CA ILE A 204 16.88 10.97 -14.06
C ILE A 204 15.75 11.50 -14.95
N LEU A 205 14.55 10.90 -14.91
CA LEU A 205 13.39 11.36 -15.67
C LEU A 205 12.49 12.25 -14.81
N LYS A 206 12.13 13.42 -15.35
CA LYS A 206 11.08 14.30 -14.85
C LYS A 206 9.89 14.23 -15.79
N ILE A 207 8.71 13.93 -15.27
CA ILE A 207 7.45 14.00 -16.03
C ILE A 207 6.74 15.29 -15.67
N PHE A 208 6.38 16.05 -16.70
CA PHE A 208 5.61 17.28 -16.62
C PHE A 208 4.20 17.05 -17.16
N ASP A 209 3.30 17.97 -16.87
CA ASP A 209 1.98 17.97 -17.52
C ASP A 209 2.18 18.16 -19.04
N GLY A 210 1.94 17.11 -19.82
CA GLY A 210 2.12 17.08 -21.26
C GLY A 210 3.55 16.81 -21.78
N GLY A 211 4.52 16.41 -20.94
CA GLY A 211 5.91 16.19 -21.44
C GLY A 211 6.82 15.34 -20.55
N LEU A 212 7.95 14.90 -21.13
CA LEU A 212 9.04 14.18 -20.46
C LEU A 212 10.33 14.99 -20.61
N GLY A 213 11.08 15.17 -19.52
CA GLY A 213 12.41 15.79 -19.53
C GLY A 213 13.42 15.00 -18.72
N LEU A 214 14.71 15.28 -18.95
CA LEU A 214 15.80 14.72 -18.17
C LEU A 214 16.18 15.70 -17.05
N LYS A 215 16.50 15.18 -15.87
CA LYS A 215 17.10 15.96 -14.80
C LYS A 215 18.57 16.19 -15.17
N GLU A 216 18.97 17.45 -15.33
CA GLU A 216 20.39 17.83 -15.41
C GLU A 216 21.10 17.52 -14.08
N GLU A 217 22.35 17.08 -14.14
CA GLU A 217 23.20 16.99 -12.95
C GLU A 217 23.42 18.40 -12.38
N ASP A 218 23.26 18.55 -11.07
CA ASP A 218 23.58 19.78 -10.34
C ASP A 218 25.09 19.87 -10.09
#